data_AF-A0A9X2CSI8-F1
#
_entry.id   AF-A0A9X2CSI8-F1
#
_cell.length_a   1.000
_cell.length_b   1.000
_cell.length_c   1.000
_cell.angle_alpha   90.00
_cell.angle_beta   90.00
_cell.angle_gamma   90.00
#
_symmetry.space_group_name_H-M   'P 1'
#
loop_
_entity.id
_entity.type
_entity.pdbx_description
1 polymer ?
#
loop_
_entity_poly.entity_id
_entity_poly.type
_entity_poly.pdbx_seq_one_letter_code
_entity_poly.pdbx_strand_id
1 'polypeptide(L)' 'MKLESNESKVPCYVTVEPKDGIFKLQTFDTSDRIFQNGHELLAWVKKNWEPIQFQNPSEYQQLLHAVAQELQNGYK' A
#
# COMPACT_ATOMS: atom_id res chain seq x y z
N MET A 1 1.47 -4.20 -6.79
CA MET A 1 1.54 -2.78 -7.24
C MET A 1 2.93 -2.24 -6.92
N LYS A 2 3.52 -1.46 -7.82
CA LYS A 2 4.81 -0.78 -7.62
C LYS A 2 4.51 0.73 -7.54
N LEU A 3 5.11 1.47 -6.61
CA LEU A 3 5.02 2.93 -6.53
C LEU A 3 6.42 3.54 -6.53
N GLU A 4 6.60 4.61 -7.28
CA GLU A 4 7.89 5.31 -7.39
C GLU A 4 7.90 6.56 -6.51
N SER A 5 8.82 6.57 -5.55
CA SER A 5 9.00 7.66 -4.60
C SER A 5 10.02 8.68 -5.11
N ASN A 6 9.85 9.95 -4.74
CA ASN A 6 10.85 11.01 -4.96
C ASN A 6 11.99 10.93 -3.94
N GLU A 7 11.68 10.49 -2.72
CA GLU A 7 12.62 10.45 -1.60
C GLU A 7 13.67 9.33 -1.73
N SER A 8 13.46 8.35 -2.63
CA SER A 8 14.32 7.17 -2.72
C SER A 8 14.26 6.53 -4.10
N LYS A 9 15.40 6.01 -4.56
CA LYS A 9 15.51 5.24 -5.81
C LYS A 9 14.86 3.85 -5.73
N VAL A 10 14.48 3.41 -4.53
CA VAL A 10 13.83 2.13 -4.29
C VAL A 10 12.32 2.32 -4.39
N PRO A 11 11.65 1.63 -5.32
CA PRO A 11 10.21 1.69 -5.43
C PRO A 11 9.54 0.93 -4.27
N CYS A 12 8.40 1.42 -3.81
CA CYS A 12 7.57 0.72 -2.84
C CYS A 12 6.77 -0.38 -3.56
N TYR A 13 6.68 -1.55 -2.93
CA TYR A 13 5.87 -2.65 -3.47
C TYR A 13 4.73 -2.97 -2.53
N VAL A 14 3.51 -3.05 -3.06
CA VAL A 14 2.37 -3.56 -2.31
C VAL A 14 1.86 -4.82 -2.96
N THR A 15 1.90 -5.90 -2.20
CA THR A 15 1.48 -7.22 -2.63
C THR A 15 0.30 -7.63 -1.76
N VAL A 16 -0.77 -8.07 -2.40
CA VAL A 16 -1.95 -8.61 -1.72
C VAL A 16 -1.92 -10.12 -1.94
N GLU A 17 -1.88 -10.90 -0.87
CA GLU A 17 -1.95 -12.35 -0.95
C GLU A 17 -3.42 -12.82 -0.90
N PRO A 18 -3.92 -13.47 -1.97
CA PRO A 18 -5.33 -13.76 -2.16
C PRO A 18 -5.89 -14.88 -1.25
N LYS A 19 -5.03 -15.61 -0.52
CA LYS A 19 -5.47 -16.78 0.28
C LYS A 19 -5.86 -16.45 1.72
N ASP A 20 -5.28 -15.39 2.29
CA ASP A 20 -5.47 -15.03 3.69
C ASP A 20 -5.85 -13.55 3.87
N GLY A 21 -6.04 -12.79 2.78
CA GLY A 21 -6.24 -11.34 2.89
C GLY A 21 -5.05 -10.62 3.50
N ILE A 22 -3.86 -11.22 3.42
CA ILE A 22 -2.64 -10.65 3.98
C ILE A 22 -2.10 -9.61 2.99
N PHE A 23 -1.90 -8.40 3.50
CA PHE A 23 -1.32 -7.32 2.72
C PHE A 23 0.14 -7.15 3.10
N LYS A 24 1.03 -7.35 2.15
CA LYS A 24 2.46 -7.15 2.33
C LYS A 24 2.90 -5.85 1.68
N LEU A 25 3.48 -4.97 2.47
CA LEU A 25 3.95 -3.65 2.07
C LEU A 25 5.46 -3.62 2.21
N GLN A 26 6.15 -3.38 1.11
CA GLN A 26 7.57 -3.10 1.09
C GLN A 26 7.77 -1.60 0.86
N THR A 27 8.39 -0.94 1.83
CA THR A 27 8.67 0.49 1.76
C THR A 27 9.97 0.76 1.01
N PHE A 28 10.21 2.03 0.68
CA PHE A 28 11.46 2.50 0.09
C PHE A 28 12.69 2.25 0.99
N ASP A 29 12.48 2.09 2.29
CA ASP A 29 13.50 1.77 3.30
C ASP A 29 13.82 0.26 3.35
N THR A 30 13.37 -0.52 2.36
CA THR A 30 13.47 -2.00 2.33
C THR A 30 12.80 -2.72 3.50
N SER A 31 12.02 -2.00 4.31
CA SER A 31 11.24 -2.57 5.39
C SER A 31 10.01 -3.26 4.83
N ASP A 32 9.94 -4.58 5.00
CA ASP A 32 8.74 -5.37 4.74
C ASP A 32 7.81 -5.33 5.97
N ARG A 33 6.55 -4.91 5.75
CA ARG A 33 5.48 -4.97 6.74
C ARG A 33 4.36 -5.85 6.23
N ILE A 34 3.81 -6.64 7.14
CA ILE A 34 2.68 -7.51 6.87
C ILE A 34 1.50 -6.98 7.68
N PHE A 35 0.38 -6.78 7.01
CA PHE A 35 -0.87 -6.36 7.61
C PHE A 35 -1.90 -7.48 7.44
N GLN A 36 -2.65 -7.76 8.50
CA GLN A 36 -3.69 -8.78 8.46
C GLN A 36 -5.00 -8.25 7.86
N ASN A 37 -5.15 -6.92 7.78
CA ASN A 37 -6.36 -6.27 7.26
C ASN A 37 -6.00 -5.05 6.42
N GLY A 38 -6.79 -4.79 5.38
CA GLY A 38 -6.61 -3.61 4.53
C GLY A 38 -6.76 -2.28 5.29
N HIS A 39 -7.55 -2.25 6.38
CA HIS A 39 -7.74 -1.05 7.20
C HIS A 39 -6.43 -0.61 7.87
N GLU A 40 -5.67 -1.57 8.39
CA GLU A 40 -4.39 -1.30 9.04
C GLU A 40 -3.35 -0.80 8.02
N LEU A 41 -3.31 -1.41 6.84
CA LEU A 41 -2.46 -0.95 5.75
C LEU A 41 -2.84 0.48 5.34
N LEU A 42 -4.13 0.77 5.16
CA LEU A 42 -4.61 2.10 4.78
C LEU A 42 -4.25 3.17 5.82
N ALA A 43 -4.45 2.86 7.11
CA ALA A 43 -4.10 3.76 8.20
C ALA A 43 -2.59 3.99 8.28
N TRP A 44 -1.79 2.93 8.11
CA TRP A 44 -0.34 3.02 8.12
C TRP A 44 0.16 3.85 6.94
N VAL A 45 -0.32 3.56 5.73
CA VAL A 45 0.04 4.28 4.51
C VAL A 45 -0.31 5.76 4.66
N LYS A 46 -1.52 6.12 5.08
CA LYS A 46 -1.88 7.53 5.30
C LYS A 46 -1.07 8.23 6.40
N LYS A 47 -0.57 7.48 7.38
CA LYS A 47 0.21 8.03 8.51
C LYS A 47 1.69 8.22 8.16
N ASN A 48 2.26 7.33 7.34
CA ASN A 48 3.69 7.30 7.05
C ASN A 48 4.02 7.86 5.66
N TRP A 49 3.07 7.78 4.73
CA TRP A 49 3.24 8.24 3.36
C TRP A 49 2.33 9.44 3.08
N GLU A 50 2.90 10.41 2.38
CA GLU A 50 2.16 11.53 1.84
C GLU A 50 2.18 11.47 0.31
N PRO A 51 1.09 11.89 -0.36
CA PRO A 51 1.00 11.86 -1.82
C PRO A 51 2.11 12.66 -2.51
N ILE A 52 2.67 13.68 -1.84
CA ILE A 52 3.77 14.51 -2.35
C ILE A 52 5.11 13.75 -2.42
N GLN A 53 5.26 12.66 -1.66
CA GLN A 53 6.48 11.85 -1.64
C GLN A 53 6.60 10.93 -2.85
N PHE A 54 5.52 10.80 -3.65
CA PHE A 54 5.49 9.97 -4.85
C PHE A 54 5.62 10.82 -6.11
N GLN A 55 6.28 10.27 -7.13
CA GLN A 55 6.32 10.88 -8.46
C GLN A 55 4.92 10.95 -9.07
N ASN A 56 4.13 9.89 -8.88
CA ASN A 56 2.75 9.82 -9.32
C ASN A 56 1.80 9.73 -8.12
N PRO A 57 1.14 10.83 -7.74
CA PRO A 57 0.11 10.80 -6.70
C PRO A 57 -1.08 9.92 -7.09
N SER A 58 -1.33 9.72 -8.39
CA SER A 58 -2.36 8.81 -8.89
C SER A 58 -2.12 7.35 -8.50
N GLU A 59 -0.87 6.87 -8.51
CA GLU A 59 -0.53 5.50 -8.10
C GLU A 59 -0.79 5.29 -6.60
N TYR A 60 -0.46 6.30 -5.79
CA TYR A 60 -0.82 6.33 -4.38
C TYR A 60 -2.33 6.26 -4.16
N GLN A 61 -3.11 7.02 -4.92
CA GLN A 61 -4.57 6.94 -4.83
C GLN A 61 -5.13 5.59 -5.30
N GLN A 62 -4.58 5.02 -6.37
CA GLN A 62 -4.98 3.69 -6.84
C GLN A 62 -4.71 2.61 -5.80
N LEU A 63 -3.58 2.70 -5.08
CA LEU A 63 -3.29 1.81 -3.97
C LEU A 63 -4.39 1.89 -2.90
N LEU A 64 -4.69 3.10 -2.41
CA LEU A 64 -5.72 3.29 -1.39
C LEU A 64 -7.08 2.78 -1.87
N HIS A 65 -7.40 2.99 -3.14
CA HIS A 65 -8.65 2.52 -3.74
C HIS A 65 -8.71 1.00 -3.85
N ALA A 66 -7.64 0.35 -4.30
CA ALA A 66 -7.56 -1.11 -4.39
C ALA A 66 -7.72 -1.76 -3.02
N VAL A 67 -7.02 -1.24 -2.01
CA VAL A 67 -7.14 -1.74 -0.62
C VAL A 67 -8.56 -1.49 -0.08
N ALA A 68 -9.14 -0.30 -0.34
CA ALA A 68 -10.52 -0.01 0.06
C ALA A 68 -11.58 -0.87 -0.65
N GLN A 69 -11.30 -1.31 -1.88
CA GLN A 69 -12.16 -2.24 -2.63
C GLN A 69 -12.08 -3.65 -2.05
N GLU A 70 -10.87 -4.14 -1.75
CA GLU A 70 -10.68 -5.45 -1.11
C GLU A 70 -11.39 -5.52 0.26
N LEU A 71 -11.36 -4.42 1.02
CA LEU A 71 -12.12 -4.29 2.28
C LEU A 71 -13.64 -4.38 2.10
N GLN A 72 -14.16 -3.86 0.99
CA GLN A 72 -15.59 -3.96 0.67
C GLN A 72 -15.96 -5.36 0.15
N ASN A 73 -15.04 -6.04 -0.52
CA ASN A 73 -15.26 -7.39 -1.07
C ASN A 73 -15.16 -8.50 -0.01
N GLY A 74 -14.46 -8.29 1.11
CA GLY A 74 -14.37 -9.24 2.22
C GLY A 74 -15.67 -9.44 3.04
N TYR A 75 -16.77 -8.79 2.64
CA TYR A 75 -18.09 -8.85 3.29
C TYR A 75 -19.11 -9.72 2.53
N LYS A 76 -18.65 -10.74 1.78
CA LYS A 76 -19.54 -11.67 1.06
C LYS A 76 -19.30 -13.13 1.41
#